data_AF-A0A2D4NRL7-F1
#
_entry.id   AF-A0A2D4NRL7-F1
#
_cell.length_a   1.000
_cell.length_b   1.000
_cell.length_c   1.000
_cell.angle_alpha   90.00
_cell.angle_beta   90.00
_cell.angle_gamma   90.00
#
_symmetry.space_group_name_H-M   'P 1'
#
loop_
_entity.id
_entity.type
_entity.pdbx_description
1 polymer ?
#
loop_
_entity_poly.entity_id
_entity_poly.type
_entity_poly.pdbx_seq_one_letter_code
_entity_poly.pdbx_strand_id
1 'polypeptide(L)'
;VELGKSVVYQETNGETRVEIKESVRGQDVFIIQTIPRDVNTAVMELLIMVYALKTSCAKTITGVIPYFPYSKQSKMRKRGSIVCKLLASMLAKAGLSHIITMDLHQKEIQGFFSFPVDNLRASPFLLQYIQEEIPDYR
;
A
#
# COMPACT_ATOMS: atom_id res chain seq x y z
N VAL A 1 -8.52 -8.11 -16.97
CA VAL A 1 -9.17 -8.42 -15.67
C VAL A 1 -10.02 -7.22 -15.31
N GLU A 2 -11.27 -7.43 -14.92
CA GLU A 2 -12.16 -6.35 -14.47
C GLU A 2 -11.94 -6.07 -12.97
N LEU A 3 -12.31 -4.87 -12.51
CA LEU A 3 -12.22 -4.53 -11.09
C LEU A 3 -13.28 -5.31 -10.28
N GLY A 4 -12.86 -5.78 -9.10
CA GLY A 4 -13.79 -6.41 -8.16
C GLY A 4 -14.84 -5.42 -7.66
N LYS A 5 -16.08 -5.90 -7.55
CA LYS A 5 -17.24 -5.15 -7.06
C LYS A 5 -17.07 -4.91 -5.57
N SER A 6 -16.79 -3.66 -5.21
CA SER A 6 -16.72 -3.21 -3.83
C SER A 6 -17.25 -1.79 -3.71
N VAL A 7 -17.70 -1.42 -2.52
CA VAL A 7 -18.15 -0.07 -2.20
C VAL A 7 -17.30 0.44 -1.05
N VAL A 8 -16.72 1.62 -1.23
CA VAL A 8 -15.96 2.34 -0.20
C VAL A 8 -16.63 3.69 -0.02
N TYR A 9 -16.97 4.05 1.21
CA TYR A 9 -17.62 5.32 1.51
C TYR A 9 -17.31 5.80 2.93
N GLN A 10 -17.53 7.09 3.15
CA GLN A 10 -17.43 7.72 4.47
C GLN A 10 -18.84 7.95 5.03
N GLU A 11 -19.03 7.55 6.27
CA GLU A 11 -20.23 7.86 7.04
C GLU A 11 -20.24 9.36 7.40
N THR A 12 -21.39 9.88 7.82
CA THR A 12 -21.55 11.32 8.15
C THR A 12 -20.68 11.79 9.32
N ASN A 13 -20.23 10.86 10.17
CA ASN A 13 -19.30 11.09 11.27
C ASN A 13 -17.81 11.01 10.86
N GLY A 14 -17.51 10.73 9.58
CA GLY A 14 -16.15 10.56 9.06
C GLY A 14 -15.55 9.17 9.26
N GLU A 15 -16.34 8.18 9.67
CA GLU A 15 -15.88 6.79 9.72
C GLU A 15 -15.89 6.15 8.33
N THR A 16 -14.84 5.40 8.05
CA THR A 16 -14.67 4.70 6.78
C THR A 16 -15.39 3.35 6.80
N ARG A 17 -16.12 3.04 5.73
CA ARG A 17 -16.76 1.74 5.55
C ARG A 17 -16.44 1.13 4.19
N VAL A 18 -16.20 -0.18 4.19
CA VAL A 18 -15.89 -0.97 3.00
C VAL A 18 -16.80 -2.19 2.95
N GLU A 19 -17.41 -2.41 1.78
CA GLU A 19 -18.26 -3.58 1.53
C GLU A 19 -17.82 -4.28 0.25
N ILE A 20 -17.41 -5.55 0.36
CA ILE A 20 -17.07 -6.40 -0.77
C ILE A 20 -18.38 -7.02 -1.29
N LYS A 21 -18.69 -6.84 -2.58
CA LYS A 21 -19.97 -7.24 -3.20
C LYS A 21 -19.87 -8.52 -4.04
N GLU A 22 -18.77 -9.24 -3.93
CA GLU A 22 -18.54 -10.53 -4.58
C GLU A 22 -17.77 -11.50 -3.69
N SER A 23 -17.82 -12.79 -4.01
CA SER A 23 -17.11 -13.81 -3.23
C SER A 23 -15.63 -13.85 -3.59
N VAL A 24 -14.78 -13.69 -2.57
CA VAL A 24 -13.31 -13.76 -2.68
C VAL A 24 -12.72 -15.00 -2.01
N ARG A 25 -13.56 -15.95 -1.58
CA ARG A 25 -13.14 -17.12 -0.79
C ARG A 25 -12.12 -17.96 -1.56
N GLY A 26 -10.96 -18.20 -0.95
CA GLY A 26 -9.90 -19.02 -1.52
C GLY A 26 -9.16 -18.38 -2.69
N GLN A 27 -9.45 -17.11 -3.01
CA GLN A 27 -8.84 -16.40 -4.14
C GLN A 27 -7.62 -15.57 -3.72
N ASP A 28 -6.75 -15.33 -4.69
CA ASP A 28 -5.61 -14.43 -4.57
C ASP A 28 -6.05 -13.02 -5.00
N VAL A 29 -6.08 -12.07 -4.06
CA VAL A 29 -6.67 -10.74 -4.25
C VAL A 29 -5.59 -9.66 -4.27
N PHE A 30 -5.71 -8.72 -5.20
CA PHE A 30 -4.86 -7.54 -5.30
C PHE A 30 -5.66 -6.28 -4.95
N ILE A 31 -5.18 -5.50 -3.99
CA ILE A 31 -5.73 -4.18 -3.65
C ILE A 31 -4.77 -3.13 -4.21
N ILE A 32 -5.26 -2.24 -5.06
CA ILE A 32 -4.48 -1.10 -5.54
C ILE A 32 -4.87 0.11 -4.72
N GLN A 33 -3.92 0.69 -3.98
CA GLN A 33 -4.17 1.90 -3.20
C GLN A 33 -3.20 3.01 -3.56
N THR A 34 -3.74 4.12 -4.02
CA THR A 34 -3.03 5.39 -4.15
C THR A 34 -3.29 6.26 -2.93
N ILE A 35 -2.31 7.08 -2.54
CA ILE A 35 -2.44 7.92 -1.34
C ILE A 35 -2.75 9.36 -1.76
N PRO A 36 -3.98 9.85 -1.56
CA PRO A 36 -4.36 11.23 -1.81
C PRO A 36 -3.87 12.15 -0.67
N ARG A 37 -4.28 13.43 -0.72
CA ARG A 37 -3.92 14.43 0.30
C ARG A 37 -4.30 13.98 1.73
N ASP A 38 -5.43 13.31 1.88
CA ASP A 38 -5.83 12.69 3.14
C ASP A 38 -5.22 11.29 3.30
N VAL A 39 -3.99 11.27 3.81
CA VAL A 39 -3.22 10.04 4.02
C VAL A 39 -3.86 9.11 5.04
N ASN A 40 -4.53 9.66 6.06
CA ASN A 40 -5.05 8.87 7.18
C ASN A 40 -6.27 8.07 6.75
N THR A 41 -7.19 8.74 6.05
CA THR A 41 -8.38 8.08 5.50
C THR A 41 -7.98 6.97 4.52
N ALA A 42 -7.03 7.23 3.61
CA ALA A 42 -6.56 6.21 2.68
C ALA A 42 -5.87 5.01 3.36
N VAL A 43 -5.15 5.24 4.46
CA VAL A 43 -4.58 4.17 5.29
C VAL A 43 -5.68 3.36 5.96
N MET A 44 -6.72 4.02 6.50
CA MET A 44 -7.85 3.34 7.13
C MET A 44 -8.69 2.54 6.12
N GLU A 45 -9.00 3.12 4.95
CA GLU A 45 -9.65 2.42 3.84
C GLU A 45 -8.91 1.14 3.46
N LEU A 46 -7.59 1.23 3.30
CA LEU A 46 -6.76 0.08 2.99
C LEU A 46 -6.80 -0.98 4.09
N LEU A 47 -6.62 -0.59 5.36
CA LEU A 47 -6.64 -1.52 6.49
C LEU A 47 -7.98 -2.23 6.62
N ILE A 48 -9.08 -1.49 6.49
CA ILE A 48 -10.45 -2.03 6.56
C ILE A 48 -10.71 -2.97 5.39
N MET A 49 -10.31 -2.61 4.17
CA MET A 49 -10.46 -3.45 2.98
C MET A 49 -9.67 -4.76 3.11
N VAL A 50 -8.41 -4.70 3.55
CA VAL A 50 -7.58 -5.88 3.82
C VAL A 50 -8.25 -6.77 4.87
N TYR A 51 -8.75 -6.19 5.96
CA TYR A 51 -9.38 -6.94 7.03
C TYR A 51 -10.71 -7.57 6.58
N ALA A 52 -11.49 -6.88 5.76
CA ALA A 52 -12.72 -7.40 5.17
C ALA A 52 -12.42 -8.60 4.26
N LEU A 53 -11.42 -8.50 3.36
CA LEU A 53 -11.00 -9.59 2.47
C LEU A 53 -10.51 -10.81 3.26
N LYS A 54 -9.74 -10.59 4.33
CA LYS A 54 -9.29 -11.65 5.24
C LYS A 54 -10.47 -12.36 5.90
N THR A 55 -11.44 -11.59 6.40
CA THR A 55 -12.65 -12.11 7.04
C THR A 55 -13.52 -12.89 6.04
N SER A 56 -13.51 -12.48 4.77
CA SER A 56 -14.14 -13.20 3.65
C SER A 56 -13.33 -14.42 3.14
N CYS A 57 -12.28 -14.83 3.86
CA CYS A 57 -11.44 -15.99 3.58
C CYS A 57 -10.70 -15.92 2.23
N ALA A 58 -10.23 -14.73 1.83
CA ALA A 58 -9.25 -14.63 0.76
C ALA A 58 -8.00 -15.46 1.10
N LYS A 59 -7.43 -16.14 0.10
CA LYS A 59 -6.27 -17.02 0.28
C LYS A 59 -5.00 -16.20 0.46
N THR A 60 -4.79 -15.21 -0.41
CA THR A 60 -3.71 -14.23 -0.29
C THR A 60 -4.24 -12.83 -0.58
N ILE A 61 -3.68 -11.84 0.10
CA ILE A 61 -4.03 -10.43 -0.10
C ILE A 61 -2.74 -9.65 -0.37
N THR A 62 -2.59 -9.18 -1.61
CA THR A 62 -1.44 -8.41 -2.07
C THR A 62 -1.81 -6.93 -2.17
N GLY A 63 -1.09 -6.07 -1.47
CA GLY A 63 -1.27 -4.62 -1.53
C GLY A 63 -0.35 -4.01 -2.56
N VAL A 64 -0.90 -3.45 -3.62
CA VAL A 64 -0.17 -2.63 -4.60
C VAL A 64 -0.27 -1.17 -4.17
N ILE A 65 0.81 -0.67 -3.56
CA ILE A 65 0.88 0.67 -2.96
C ILE A 65 2.04 1.42 -3.61
N PRO A 66 1.83 2.10 -4.76
CA PRO A 66 2.92 2.72 -5.51
C PRO A 66 3.75 3.69 -4.67
N TYR A 67 3.07 4.55 -3.89
CA TYR A 67 3.71 5.43 -2.91
C TYR A 67 3.38 4.97 -1.49
N PHE A 68 4.35 4.36 -0.80
CA PHE A 68 4.12 3.89 0.56
C PHE A 68 4.01 5.07 1.55
N PRO A 69 2.86 5.26 2.23
CA PRO A 69 2.64 6.39 3.11
C PRO A 69 3.51 6.29 4.36
N TYR A 70 3.75 7.42 5.03
CA TYR A 70 4.63 7.51 6.20
C TYR A 70 6.08 7.05 5.98
N SER A 71 6.51 6.74 4.75
CA SER A 71 7.85 6.27 4.40
C SER A 71 8.99 7.23 4.80
N LYS A 72 8.72 8.54 4.82
CA LYS A 72 9.66 9.57 5.32
C LYS A 72 9.86 9.50 6.84
N GLN A 73 8.95 8.87 7.58
CA GLN A 73 9.02 8.63 9.03
C GLN A 73 9.58 7.23 9.33
N SER A 74 10.62 6.83 8.61
CA SER A 74 11.31 5.54 8.72
C SER A 74 12.49 5.53 9.69
N LYS A 75 12.86 6.69 10.23
CA LYS A 75 13.91 6.82 11.26
C LYS A 75 13.34 7.53 12.47
N MET A 76 13.67 7.04 13.66
CA MET A 76 13.28 7.68 14.92
C MET A 76 13.98 9.05 15.01
N ARG A 77 13.22 10.10 15.32
CA ARG A 77 13.74 11.45 15.52
C ARG A 77 13.51 11.86 16.98
N LYS A 78 14.59 12.22 17.68
CA LYS A 78 14.55 12.58 19.13
C LYS A 78 13.80 11.49 19.93
N ARG A 79 12.94 11.87 20.88
CA ARG A 79 12.02 10.98 21.60
C ARG A 79 10.73 10.76 20.77
N GLY A 80 10.89 10.20 19.59
CA GLY A 80 9.80 9.98 18.63
C GLY A 80 9.54 8.50 18.35
N SER A 81 8.72 8.21 17.34
CA SER A 81 8.40 6.86 16.89
C SER A 81 8.86 6.61 15.45
N ILE A 82 8.86 5.34 15.04
CA ILE A 82 9.05 4.94 13.64
C ILE A 82 7.67 4.58 13.07
N VAL A 83 6.92 5.61 12.65
CA VAL A 83 5.52 5.45 12.20
C VAL A 83 5.43 4.56 10.95
N CYS A 84 6.45 4.58 10.08
CA CYS A 84 6.53 3.66 8.95
C CYS A 84 6.51 2.18 9.39
N LYS A 85 7.23 1.82 10.48
CA LYS A 85 7.23 0.47 11.06
C LYS A 85 5.90 0.13 11.73
N LEU A 86 5.27 1.11 12.39
CA LEU A 86 3.92 0.95 12.94
C LEU A 86 2.93 0.58 11.82
N LEU A 87 2.92 1.35 10.72
CA LEU A 87 2.03 1.09 9.60
C LEU A 87 2.27 -0.29 8.97
N ALA A 88 3.53 -0.68 8.73
CA ALA A 88 3.85 -2.02 8.25
C ALA A 88 3.31 -3.13 9.17
N SER A 89 3.41 -2.93 10.48
CA SER A 89 2.87 -3.87 11.48
C SER A 89 1.33 -3.91 11.49
N MET A 90 0.66 -2.76 11.30
CA MET A 90 -0.80 -2.69 11.19
C MET A 90 -1.30 -3.42 9.95
N LEU A 91 -0.64 -3.25 8.79
CA LEU A 91 -0.98 -3.96 7.55
C LEU A 91 -0.84 -5.48 7.72
N ALA A 92 0.25 -5.93 8.35
CA ALA A 92 0.45 -7.34 8.68
C ALA A 92 -0.68 -7.86 9.58
N LYS A 93 -1.03 -7.09 10.61
CA LYS A 93 -2.08 -7.49 11.56
C LYS A 93 -3.47 -7.54 10.91
N ALA A 94 -3.77 -6.59 10.02
CA ALA A 94 -5.00 -6.56 9.24
C ALA A 94 -5.14 -7.80 8.35
N GLY A 95 -4.04 -8.31 7.79
CA GLY A 95 -4.07 -9.52 6.97
C GLY A 95 -3.26 -9.50 5.68
N LEU A 96 -2.48 -8.43 5.44
CA LEU A 96 -1.74 -8.31 4.20
C LEU A 96 -0.67 -9.41 4.11
N SER A 97 -0.64 -10.12 2.98
CA SER A 97 0.23 -11.26 2.74
C SER A 97 1.49 -10.89 1.95
N HIS A 98 1.40 -9.84 1.12
CA HIS A 98 2.47 -9.34 0.28
C HIS A 98 2.19 -7.85 -0.02
N ILE A 99 3.23 -7.02 -0.14
CA ILE A 99 3.14 -5.67 -0.70
C ILE A 99 4.02 -5.51 -1.93
N ILE A 100 3.46 -4.89 -2.98
CA ILE A 100 4.19 -4.39 -4.15
C ILE A 100 4.19 -2.86 -4.04
N THR A 101 5.36 -2.25 -4.09
CA THR A 101 5.54 -0.79 -3.97
C THR A 101 6.64 -0.31 -4.92
N MET A 102 6.85 0.99 -5.02
CA MET A 102 7.82 1.58 -5.95
C MET A 102 8.70 2.60 -5.22
N ASP A 103 10.02 2.45 -5.39
CA ASP A 103 11.05 3.36 -4.87
C ASP A 103 10.82 3.81 -3.42
N LEU A 104 10.81 2.84 -2.49
CA LEU A 104 10.78 3.14 -1.06
C LEU A 104 11.83 4.18 -0.67
N HIS A 105 11.44 5.11 0.21
CA HIS A 105 12.28 6.22 0.63
C HIS A 105 13.68 5.79 1.14
N GLN A 106 13.75 4.64 1.80
CA GLN A 106 14.97 3.95 2.18
C GLN A 106 14.76 2.45 1.92
N LYS A 107 15.73 1.76 1.34
CA LYS A 107 15.62 0.32 1.00
C LYS A 107 15.41 -0.56 2.23
N GLU A 108 15.93 -0.13 3.38
CA GLU A 108 15.84 -0.81 4.67
C GLU A 108 14.40 -0.91 5.21
N ILE A 109 13.49 -0.06 4.69
CA ILE A 109 12.06 -0.13 5.03
C ILE A 109 11.47 -1.51 4.69
N GLN A 110 12.03 -2.24 3.72
CA GLN A 110 11.61 -3.61 3.43
C GLN A 110 11.68 -4.52 4.67
N GLY A 111 12.70 -4.33 5.53
CA GLY A 111 12.84 -5.06 6.79
C GLY A 111 11.79 -4.69 7.86
N PHE A 112 10.93 -3.70 7.61
CA PHE A 112 9.84 -3.37 8.51
C PHE A 112 8.65 -4.33 8.37
N PHE A 113 8.48 -4.94 7.21
CA PHE A 113 7.39 -5.88 6.96
C PHE A 113 7.77 -7.27 7.44
N SER A 114 6.79 -8.00 7.98
CA SER A 114 6.94 -9.40 8.38
C SER A 114 6.57 -10.39 7.28
N PHE A 115 6.35 -9.89 6.06
CA PHE A 115 5.89 -10.62 4.88
C PHE A 115 6.65 -10.11 3.65
N PRO A 116 6.64 -10.84 2.51
CA PRO A 116 7.38 -10.47 1.30
C PRO A 116 7.04 -9.05 0.79
N VAL A 117 8.07 -8.38 0.25
CA VAL A 117 7.98 -7.01 -0.28
C VAL A 117 8.66 -6.96 -1.64
N ASP A 118 7.90 -6.60 -2.67
CA ASP A 118 8.44 -6.24 -3.97
C ASP A 118 8.57 -4.72 -4.06
N ASN A 119 9.80 -4.21 -3.93
CA ASN A 119 10.12 -2.79 -4.10
C ASN A 119 10.66 -2.52 -5.51
N LEU A 120 9.76 -2.16 -6.41
CA LEU A 120 10.06 -1.88 -7.80
C LEU A 120 10.85 -0.57 -7.96
N ARG A 121 11.51 -0.42 -9.11
CA ARG A 121 12.33 0.76 -9.45
C ARG A 121 11.73 1.45 -10.67
N ALA A 122 11.46 2.75 -10.56
CA ALA A 122 11.08 3.61 -11.68
C ALA A 122 12.28 4.00 -12.54
N SER A 123 13.52 3.75 -12.06
CA SER A 123 14.75 4.15 -12.76
C SER A 123 14.83 3.75 -14.23
N PRO A 124 14.38 2.56 -14.69
CA PRO A 124 14.41 2.24 -16.12
C PRO A 124 13.60 3.22 -16.97
N PHE A 125 12.39 3.59 -16.51
CA PHE A 125 11.51 4.53 -17.19
C PHE A 125 12.05 5.97 -17.12
N LEU A 126 12.60 6.37 -15.97
CA LEU A 126 13.19 7.70 -15.81
C LEU A 126 14.44 7.87 -16.68
N LEU A 127 15.29 6.84 -16.76
CA LEU A 127 16.46 6.84 -17.63
C LEU A 127 16.06 6.90 -19.09
N GLN A 128 15.05 6.13 -19.50
CA GLN A 128 14.52 6.18 -20.86
C GLN A 128 14.03 7.59 -21.21
N TYR A 129 13.22 8.21 -20.34
CA TYR A 129 12.74 9.58 -20.55
C TYR A 129 13.89 10.59 -20.71
N ILE A 130 14.93 10.51 -19.87
CA ILE A 130 16.10 11.40 -19.98
C ILE A 130 16.80 11.22 -21.34
N GLN A 131 16.93 9.99 -21.81
CA GLN A 131 17.59 9.69 -23.08
C GLN A 131 16.81 10.14 -24.31
N GLU A 132 15.48 10.08 -24.24
CA GLU A 132 14.58 10.39 -25.36
C GLU A 132 14.24 11.88 -25.45
N GLU A 133 14.04 12.55 -24.31
CA GLU A 133 13.40 13.88 -24.25
C GLU A 133 14.33 15.02 -23.78
N ILE A 134 15.54 14.73 -23.27
CA ILE A 134 16.47 15.76 -22.76
C ILE A 134 17.66 15.92 -23.72
N PRO A 135 17.76 17.06 -24.45
CA PRO A 135 18.92 17.35 -25.28
C PRO A 135 20.21 17.43 -24.47
N ASP A 136 21.33 16.99 -25.05
CA ASP A 136 22.68 17.07 -24.46
C ASP A 136 22.80 16.47 -23.04
N TYR A 137 22.08 15.38 -22.74
CA TYR A 137 22.10 14.74 -21.41
C TYR A 137 23.40 13.99 -21.06
N ARG A 138 24.31 13.80 -22.04
CA ARG A 138 25.55 13.02 -21.90
C ARG A 138 26.75 13.86 -21.50
#